data_AF-T2GD89-F1
#
_entry.id   AF-T2GD89-F1
#
_cell.length_a   1.000
_cell.length_b   1.000
_cell.length_c   1.000
_cell.angle_alpha   90.00
_cell.angle_beta   90.00
_cell.angle_gamma   90.00
#
_symmetry.space_group_name_H-M   'P 1'
#
loop_
_entity.id
_entity.type
_entity.pdbx_description
1 polymer ?
#
loop_
_entity_poly.entity_id
_entity_poly.type
_entity_poly.pdbx_seq_one_letter_code
_entity_poly.pdbx_strand_id
1 'polypeptide(L)'
;MSWNFAIPRPAQYWAVTVLLAGIVVAGALGTPEIAQRLIPEMYFDNQLFWTGRQMVYAERDTVYTSSSQAFLEEMLHQPQPMVLHNDGSLKTAMRKMVARKQRAVEKANLLRFKFERLQRQYALTMGTARDPQPVEGL
;
A
#
# COMPACT_ATOMS: atom_id res chain seq x y z
N MET A 1 49.77 -21.33 -27.87
CA MET A 1 48.83 -21.20 -26.74
C MET A 1 47.42 -21.24 -27.30
N SER A 2 46.76 -22.39 -27.25
CA SER A 2 45.37 -22.55 -27.69
C SER A 2 44.42 -22.26 -26.53
N TRP A 3 43.58 -21.24 -26.67
CA TRP A 3 42.54 -20.91 -25.70
C TRP A 3 41.38 -21.90 -25.84
N ASN A 4 41.29 -22.85 -24.90
CA ASN A 4 40.13 -23.73 -24.77
C ASN A 4 38.96 -22.93 -24.18
N PHE A 5 38.14 -22.35 -25.05
CA PHE A 5 36.80 -21.91 -24.65
C PHE A 5 35.94 -23.16 -24.50
N ALA A 6 35.77 -23.62 -23.25
CA ALA A 6 34.79 -24.64 -22.92
C ALA A 6 33.40 -24.06 -23.19
N ILE A 7 32.84 -24.38 -24.36
CA ILE A 7 31.45 -24.08 -24.70
C ILE A 7 30.59 -24.85 -23.67
N PRO A 8 29.85 -24.17 -22.78
CA PRO A 8 29.01 -24.84 -21.80
C PRO A 8 28.00 -25.73 -22.52
N ARG A 9 27.88 -26.98 -22.07
CA ARG A 9 27.04 -27.99 -22.72
C ARG A 9 25.58 -27.51 -22.72
N PRO A 10 24.81 -27.77 -23.79
CA PRO A 10 23.42 -27.29 -23.92
C PRO A 10 22.52 -27.68 -22.74
N ALA A 11 22.82 -28.77 -22.03
CA ALA A 11 22.12 -29.21 -20.83
C ALA A 11 22.15 -28.21 -19.65
N GLN A 12 23.19 -27.37 -19.54
CA GLN A 12 23.29 -26.39 -18.45
C GLN A 12 22.31 -25.22 -18.63
N TYR A 13 22.05 -24.80 -19.87
CA TYR A 13 21.07 -23.76 -20.15
C TYR A 13 19.66 -24.21 -19.80
N TRP A 14 19.30 -25.45 -20.11
CA TRP A 14 17.99 -26.00 -19.78
C TRP A 14 17.74 -26.04 -18.27
N ALA A 15 18.71 -26.48 -17.47
CA ALA A 15 18.58 -26.50 -16.02
C ALA A 15 18.35 -25.10 -15.43
N VAL A 16 19.11 -24.10 -15.89
CA VAL A 16 18.96 -22.71 -15.45
C VAL A 16 17.63 -22.12 -15.91
N THR A 17 17.18 -22.43 -17.11
CA THR A 17 15.91 -21.93 -17.65
C THR A 17 14.72 -22.55 -16.91
N VAL A 18 14.78 -23.84 -16.58
CA VAL A 18 13.74 -24.52 -15.77
C VAL A 18 13.74 -24.00 -14.34
N LEU A 19 14.91 -23.71 -13.75
CA LEU A 19 15.00 -23.10 -12.42
C LEU A 19 14.39 -21.69 -12.40
N LEU A 20 14.72 -20.85 -13.38
CA LEU A 20 14.17 -19.50 -13.50
C LEU A 20 12.67 -19.53 -13.79
N ALA A 21 12.21 -20.43 -14.68
CA ALA A 21 10.79 -20.64 -14.93
C ALA A 21 10.08 -21.14 -13.66
N GLY A 22 10.68 -22.02 -12.88
CA GLY A 22 10.16 -22.48 -11.59
C GLY A 22 10.06 -21.36 -10.56
N ILE A 23 11.04 -20.46 -10.48
CA ILE A 23 11.03 -19.28 -9.61
C ILE A 23 9.96 -18.28 -10.08
N VAL A 24 9.82 -18.06 -11.38
CA VAL A 24 8.79 -17.18 -11.96
C VAL A 24 7.40 -17.78 -11.75
N VAL A 25 7.21 -19.09 -11.95
CA VAL A 25 5.94 -19.78 -11.72
C VAL A 25 5.62 -19.83 -10.22
N ALA A 26 6.59 -20.06 -9.34
CA ALA A 26 6.38 -20.00 -7.90
C ALA A 26 6.06 -18.57 -7.42
N GLY A 27 6.70 -17.55 -8.02
CA GLY A 27 6.40 -16.14 -7.78
C GLY A 27 5.05 -15.70 -8.36
N ALA A 28 4.67 -16.22 -9.53
CA ALA A 28 3.42 -15.90 -10.24
C ALA A 28 2.21 -16.67 -9.67
N LEU A 29 2.42 -17.86 -9.11
CA LEU A 29 1.39 -18.64 -8.42
C LEU A 29 0.98 -18.03 -7.09
N GLY A 30 1.63 -16.94 -6.64
CA GLY A 30 1.04 -15.99 -5.70
C GLY A 30 0.41 -16.65 -4.48
N THR A 31 1.07 -17.65 -3.90
CA THR A 31 0.60 -18.27 -2.65
C THR A 31 1.28 -17.55 -1.49
N PRO A 32 0.66 -16.50 -0.91
CA PRO A 32 1.21 -15.81 0.26
C PRO A 32 1.52 -16.78 1.40
N GLU A 33 0.80 -17.89 1.47
CA GLU A 33 0.97 -18.97 2.43
C GLU A 33 2.32 -19.69 2.32
N ILE A 34 2.86 -19.86 1.11
CA ILE A 34 4.17 -20.49 0.89
C ILE A 34 5.28 -19.49 1.23
N ALA A 35 5.15 -18.23 0.79
CA ALA A 35 6.10 -17.17 1.12
C ALA A 35 6.19 -16.93 2.64
N GLN A 36 5.04 -16.91 3.33
CA GLN A 36 4.94 -16.80 4.78
C GLN A 36 5.65 -17.95 5.51
N ARG A 37 5.73 -19.15 4.93
CA ARG A 37 6.38 -20.32 5.53
C ARG A 37 7.86 -20.44 5.20
N LEU A 38 8.24 -20.13 3.96
CA LEU A 38 9.62 -20.29 3.50
C LEU A 38 10.51 -19.15 4.00
N ILE A 39 9.99 -17.91 4.03
CA ILE A 39 10.75 -16.74 4.43
C ILE A 39 9.83 -15.76 5.21
N PRO A 40 9.45 -16.09 6.46
CA PRO A 40 8.48 -15.31 7.23
C PRO A 40 8.91 -13.85 7.42
N GLU A 41 10.18 -13.59 7.75
CA GLU A 41 10.72 -12.23 7.97
C GLU A 41 10.52 -11.34 6.74
N MET A 42 11.09 -11.73 5.59
CA MET A 42 10.98 -10.94 4.36
C MET A 42 9.53 -10.77 3.89
N TYR A 43 8.66 -11.77 4.10
CA TYR A 43 7.26 -11.65 3.73
C TYR A 43 6.54 -10.59 4.59
N PHE A 44 6.64 -10.71 5.91
CA PHE A 44 5.94 -9.80 6.82
C PHE A 44 6.53 -8.39 6.80
N ASP A 45 7.86 -8.23 6.73
CA ASP A 45 8.50 -6.92 6.64
C ASP A 45 8.04 -6.15 5.40
N ASN A 46 8.01 -6.82 4.23
CA ASN A 46 7.51 -6.21 3.00
C ASN A 46 6.03 -5.83 3.13
N GLN A 47 5.21 -6.73 3.69
CA GLN A 47 3.78 -6.46 3.87
C GLN A 47 3.52 -5.30 4.85
N LEU A 48 4.26 -5.25 5.97
CA LEU A 48 4.20 -4.16 6.95
C LEU A 48 4.62 -2.84 6.32
N PHE A 49 5.74 -2.84 5.60
CA PHE A 49 6.26 -1.64 4.93
C PHE A 49 5.24 -1.05 3.94
N TRP A 50 4.71 -1.88 3.03
CA TRP A 50 3.77 -1.40 2.00
C TRP A 50 2.40 -1.03 2.60
N THR A 51 1.91 -1.81 3.56
CA THR A 51 0.62 -1.52 4.22
C THR A 51 0.71 -0.25 5.06
N GLY A 52 1.82 -0.04 5.79
CA GLY A 52 2.05 1.18 6.55
C GLY A 52 2.09 2.43 5.66
N ARG A 53 2.75 2.35 4.49
CA ARG A 53 2.71 3.43 3.50
C ARG A 53 1.30 3.72 2.97
N GLN A 54 0.54 2.68 2.66
CA GLN A 54 -0.85 2.85 2.23
C GLN A 54 -1.70 3.53 3.29
N MET A 55 -1.49 3.20 4.57
CA MET A 55 -2.16 3.86 5.70
C MET A 55 -1.83 5.34 5.75
N VAL A 56 -0.55 5.72 5.72
CA VAL A 56 -0.11 7.14 5.71
C VAL A 56 -0.72 7.89 4.52
N TYR A 57 -0.76 7.29 3.33
CA TYR A 57 -1.39 7.93 2.17
C TYR A 57 -2.90 8.09 2.32
N ALA A 58 -3.58 7.13 2.94
CA ALA A 58 -5.00 7.24 3.22
C ALA A 58 -5.29 8.34 4.26
N GLU A 59 -4.47 8.45 5.31
CA GLU A 59 -4.56 9.54 6.29
C GLU A 59 -4.36 10.91 5.63
N ARG A 60 -3.34 11.06 4.78
CA ARG A 60 -3.13 12.29 4.00
C ARG A 60 -4.32 12.62 3.10
N ASP A 61 -4.97 11.63 2.52
CA ASP A 61 -6.17 11.82 1.70
C ASP A 61 -7.34 12.36 2.55
N THR A 62 -7.47 11.93 3.82
CA THR A 62 -8.47 12.51 4.74
C THR A 62 -8.20 13.99 5.03
N VAL A 63 -6.94 14.37 5.17
CA VAL A 63 -6.53 15.77 5.38
C VAL A 63 -6.83 16.61 4.14
N TYR A 64 -6.42 16.14 2.96
CA TYR A 64 -6.63 16.84 1.69
C TYR A 64 -8.13 17.02 1.36
N THR A 65 -8.93 15.99 1.61
CA THR A 65 -10.39 16.09 1.39
C THR A 65 -11.04 17.03 2.40
N SER A 66 -10.55 17.09 3.64
CA SER A 66 -11.02 18.02 4.65
C SER A 66 -10.66 19.48 4.32
N SER A 67 -9.43 19.74 3.88
CA SER A 67 -9.03 21.10 3.47
C SER A 67 -9.80 21.56 2.24
N SER A 68 -10.02 20.66 1.27
CA SER A 68 -10.83 20.94 0.07
C SER A 68 -12.29 21.24 0.42
N GLN A 69 -12.85 20.54 1.42
CA GLN A 69 -14.20 20.83 1.92
C GLN A 69 -14.25 22.24 2.56
N ALA A 70 -13.30 22.57 3.44
CA ALA A 70 -13.23 23.86 4.10
C ALA A 70 -13.11 25.02 3.09
N PHE A 71 -12.29 24.84 2.05
CA PHE A 71 -12.18 25.82 0.95
C PHE A 71 -13.52 26.05 0.23
N LEU A 72 -14.25 24.97 -0.08
CA LEU A 72 -15.58 25.11 -0.69
C LEU A 72 -16.60 25.76 0.26
N GLU A 73 -16.46 25.57 1.58
CA GLU A 73 -17.34 26.22 2.58
C GLU A 73 -17.06 27.71 2.63
N GLU A 74 -15.78 28.10 2.63
CA GLU A 74 -15.35 29.49 2.55
C GLU A 74 -15.89 30.18 1.29
N MET A 75 -15.84 29.51 0.14
CA MET A 75 -16.40 30.03 -1.11
C MET A 75 -17.92 30.22 -1.09
N LEU A 76 -18.67 29.42 -0.33
CA LEU A 76 -20.12 29.62 -0.14
C LEU A 76 -20.41 30.86 0.72
N HIS A 77 -19.56 31.16 1.70
CA HIS A 77 -19.76 32.25 2.64
C HIS A 77 -19.17 33.58 2.14
N GLN A 78 -18.10 33.52 1.35
CA GLN A 78 -17.41 34.66 0.78
C GLN A 78 -17.22 34.45 -0.72
N PRO A 79 -18.28 34.65 -1.53
CA PRO A 79 -18.16 34.53 -2.97
C PRO A 79 -17.17 35.58 -3.48
N GLN A 80 -15.97 35.15 -3.87
CA GLN A 80 -15.01 36.06 -4.48
C GLN A 80 -15.58 36.58 -5.81
N PRO A 81 -15.38 37.86 -6.14
CA PRO A 81 -15.96 38.47 -7.34
C PRO A 81 -15.46 37.85 -8.66
N MET A 82 -14.40 37.05 -8.63
CA MET A 82 -13.79 36.41 -9.80
C MET A 82 -14.36 35.03 -10.15
N VAL A 83 -15.12 34.38 -9.27
CA VAL A 83 -15.58 33.02 -9.52
C VAL A 83 -17.07 33.02 -9.84
N LEU A 84 -17.39 33.06 -11.14
CA LEU A 84 -18.71 32.79 -11.70
C LEU A 84 -19.07 31.31 -11.50
N HIS A 85 -19.27 30.90 -10.24
CA HIS A 85 -19.87 29.61 -9.93
C HIS A 85 -21.30 29.86 -9.47
N ASN A 86 -22.26 29.26 -10.18
CA ASN A 86 -23.63 29.21 -9.73
C ASN A 86 -23.67 28.47 -8.37
N ASP A 87 -24.33 29.04 -7.35
CA ASP A 87 -24.49 28.44 -6.03
C ASP A 87 -24.88 26.95 -6.08
N GLY A 88 -25.70 26.54 -7.06
CA GLY A 88 -26.09 25.14 -7.27
C GLY A 88 -24.92 24.21 -7.62
N SER A 89 -23.94 24.71 -8.37
CA SER A 89 -22.72 23.97 -8.72
C SER A 89 -21.82 23.79 -7.50
N LEU A 90 -21.70 24.82 -6.65
CA LEU A 90 -20.85 24.81 -5.46
C LEU A 90 -21.43 23.91 -4.36
N LYS A 91 -22.76 23.94 -4.17
CA LYS A 91 -23.47 22.98 -3.30
C LYS A 91 -23.32 21.53 -3.78
N THR A 92 -23.34 21.29 -5.09
CA THR A 92 -23.10 19.95 -5.66
C THR A 92 -21.66 19.48 -5.42
N ALA A 93 -20.69 20.37 -5.63
CA ALA A 93 -19.28 20.11 -5.34
C ALA A 93 -19.08 19.77 -3.86
N MET A 94 -19.72 20.52 -2.97
CA MET A 94 -19.70 20.27 -1.52
C MET A 94 -20.19 18.86 -1.17
N ARG A 95 -21.36 18.45 -1.69
CA ARG A 95 -21.91 17.11 -1.45
C ARG A 95 -20.96 16.01 -1.94
N LYS A 96 -20.37 16.18 -3.12
CA LYS A 96 -19.36 15.26 -3.65
C LYS A 96 -18.13 15.19 -2.75
N MET A 97 -17.69 16.32 -2.18
CA MET A 97 -16.56 16.37 -1.27
C MET A 97 -16.84 15.69 0.06
N VAL A 98 -18.03 15.88 0.65
CA VAL A 98 -18.45 15.15 1.86
C VAL A 98 -18.40 13.64 1.63
N ALA A 99 -18.94 13.16 0.50
CA ALA A 99 -18.89 11.74 0.15
C ALA A 99 -17.45 11.22 -0.06
N ARG A 100 -16.57 12.02 -0.68
CA ARG A 100 -15.14 11.67 -0.83
C ARG A 100 -14.44 11.58 0.52
N LYS A 101 -14.70 12.53 1.42
CA LYS A 101 -14.16 12.54 2.78
C LYS A 101 -14.58 11.30 3.56
N GLN A 102 -15.87 10.95 3.53
CA GLN A 102 -16.37 9.73 4.18
C GLN A 102 -15.64 8.47 3.69
N ARG A 103 -15.51 8.32 2.37
CA ARG A 103 -14.76 7.19 1.78
C ARG A 103 -13.27 7.20 2.15
N ALA A 104 -12.64 8.36 2.21
CA ALA A 104 -11.24 8.49 2.62
C ALA A 104 -11.07 8.05 4.08
N VAL A 105 -11.98 8.46 4.96
CA VAL A 105 -11.99 8.06 6.39
C VAL A 105 -12.22 6.55 6.54
N GLU A 106 -13.21 5.99 5.84
CA GLU A 106 -13.47 4.54 5.83
C GLU A 106 -12.25 3.75 5.36
N LYS A 107 -11.60 4.21 4.28
CA LYS A 107 -10.39 3.60 3.74
C LYS A 107 -9.23 3.67 4.73
N ALA A 108 -9.02 4.82 5.39
CA ALA A 108 -7.99 4.97 6.41
C ALA A 108 -8.21 4.02 7.58
N ASN A 109 -9.45 3.93 8.08
CA ASN A 109 -9.82 3.01 9.16
C ASN A 109 -9.61 1.54 8.78
N LEU A 110 -9.99 1.15 7.56
CA LEU A 110 -9.79 -0.21 7.06
C LEU A 110 -8.29 -0.57 6.96
N LEU A 111 -7.47 0.36 6.45
CA LEU A 111 -6.02 0.14 6.33
C LEU A 111 -5.34 0.08 7.68
N ARG A 112 -5.76 0.92 8.63
CA ARG A 112 -5.30 0.86 10.02
C ARG A 112 -5.62 -0.49 10.65
N PHE A 113 -6.86 -0.94 10.54
CA PHE A 113 -7.25 -2.27 11.03
C PHE A 113 -6.45 -3.40 10.38
N LYS A 114 -6.23 -3.33 9.05
CA LYS A 114 -5.42 -4.32 8.33
C LYS A 114 -3.97 -4.33 8.83
N PHE A 115 -3.38 -3.15 9.05
CA PHE A 115 -2.03 -2.99 9.55
C PHE A 115 -1.87 -3.58 10.96
N GLU A 116 -2.77 -3.22 11.88
CA GLU A 116 -2.78 -3.76 13.25
C GLU A 116 -2.93 -5.28 13.27
N ARG A 117 -3.81 -5.83 12.42
CA ARG A 117 -3.96 -7.28 12.27
C ARG A 117 -2.67 -7.95 11.78
N LEU A 118 -1.99 -7.32 10.82
CA LEU A 118 -0.76 -7.86 10.23
C LEU A 118 0.40 -7.82 11.23
N GLN A 119 0.51 -6.76 12.04
CA GLN A 119 1.45 -6.68 13.15
C GLN A 119 1.24 -7.80 14.18
N ARG A 120 -0.03 -8.08 14.55
CA ARG A 120 -0.34 -9.19 15.46
C ARG A 120 0.04 -10.54 14.86
N GLN A 121 -0.24 -10.77 13.58
CA GLN A 121 0.15 -12.01 12.90
C GLN A 121 1.67 -12.18 12.84
N TYR A 122 2.40 -11.10 12.57
CA TYR A 122 3.86 -11.09 12.60
C TYR A 122 4.40 -11.45 13.99
N ALA A 123 3.91 -10.81 15.05
CA ALA A 123 4.32 -11.11 16.42
C ALA A 123 4.08 -12.58 16.81
N LEU A 124 2.95 -13.15 16.39
CA LEU A 124 2.62 -14.57 16.63
C LEU A 124 3.54 -15.52 15.86
N THR A 125 3.90 -15.20 14.62
CA THR A 125 4.73 -16.06 13.77
C THR A 125 6.21 -16.02 14.15
N MET A 126 6.69 -14.87 14.60
CA MET A 126 8.09 -14.69 15.00
C MET A 126 8.39 -15.20 16.42
N GLY A 127 7.38 -15.68 17.16
CA GLY A 127 7.53 -16.15 18.54
C GLY A 127 7.93 -15.03 19.53
N THR A 128 8.07 -13.81 19.04
CA THR A 128 8.39 -12.64 19.85
C THR A 128 7.08 -12.06 20.38
N ALA A 129 6.75 -12.42 21.61
CA ALA A 129 5.99 -11.53 22.50
C ALA A 129 6.84 -10.29 22.85
N ARG A 130 7.35 -9.59 21.85
CA ARG A 130 7.81 -8.20 22.01
C ARG A 130 6.57 -7.37 21.82
N ASP A 131 6.14 -6.73 22.90
CA ASP A 131 5.08 -5.74 22.87
C ASP A 131 5.24 -4.86 21.61
N PRO A 132 4.16 -4.67 20.83
CA PRO A 132 4.22 -3.80 19.67
C PRO A 132 4.61 -2.42 20.19
N GLN A 133 5.86 -2.02 19.93
CA GLN A 133 6.31 -0.66 20.18
C GLN A 133 5.37 0.25 19.38
N PRO A 134 4.72 1.24 20.03
CA PRO A 134 3.96 2.23 19.29
C PRO A 134 4.91 2.87 18.29
N VAL A 135 4.46 2.98 17.03
CA VAL A 135 5.21 3.72 16.01
C VAL A 135 5.10 5.19 16.38
N GLU A 136 5.96 5.64 17.31
CA GLU A 136 6.15 7.05 17.60
C GLU A 136 7.03 7.64 16.49
N GLY A 137 6.44 8.53 15.70
CA GLY A 137 7.16 9.42 14.79
C GLY A 137 7.23 8.95 13.33
N LEU A 138 6.21 9.31 12.55
CA LEU A 138 6.32 9.63 11.11
C LEU A 138 5.34 10.73 10.74
#